data_AF-A0A1K0GPE7-F1
#
_entry.id   AF-A0A1K0GPE7-F1
#
_cell.length_a   1.000
_cell.length_b   1.000
_cell.length_c   1.000
_cell.angle_alpha   90.00
_cell.angle_beta   90.00
_cell.angle_gamma   90.00
#
_symmetry.space_group_name_H-M   'P 1'
#
loop_
_entity.id
_entity.type
_entity.pdbx_description
1 polymer ?
#
loop_
_entity_poly.entity_id
_entity_poly.type
_entity_poly.pdbx_seq_one_letter_code
_entity_poly.pdbx_strand_id
1 'polypeptide(L)'
;MSANGLFSLSPGCMTIHVGASSGLVTVAVEPRTASPTDINLDDWDEIGEGDLYADTGEVIVRALMDSPPELPALTVRGPGNHRVRVHAKGRDLHTDLVAFEPIENYLIQAWPSSDPADDIMIKQSDTYGAALRRTTFTPAPSQPRTAPPQRATPPEHDARRLEN
;
A
#
# COMPACT_ATOMS: atom_id res chain seq x y z
N MET A 1 2.93 5.09 4.80
CA MET A 1 2.25 4.21 3.82
C MET A 1 1.34 5.12 3.02
N SER A 2 1.63 5.34 1.74
CA SER A 2 0.66 5.94 0.83
C SER A 2 -0.29 4.84 0.36
N ALA A 3 -1.56 5.18 0.18
CA ALA A 3 -2.59 4.26 -0.28
C ALA A 3 -3.52 5.03 -1.22
N ASN A 4 -3.68 4.55 -2.45
CA ASN A 4 -4.43 5.23 -3.51
C ASN A 4 -5.74 4.51 -3.88
N GLY A 5 -6.14 3.51 -3.09
CA GLY A 5 -7.29 2.64 -3.34
C GLY A 5 -7.04 1.51 -4.35
N LEU A 6 -5.88 1.49 -5.01
CA LEU A 6 -5.45 0.40 -5.89
C LEU A 6 -4.31 -0.40 -5.27
N PHE A 7 -3.30 0.28 -4.76
CA PHE A 7 -2.21 -0.33 -4.01
C PHE A 7 -1.76 0.59 -2.87
N SER A 8 -0.95 0.03 -1.98
CA SER A 8 -0.24 0.75 -0.92
C SER A 8 1.25 0.53 -1.06
N LEU A 9 2.02 1.59 -0.81
CA LEU A 9 3.48 1.55 -0.81
C LEU A 9 4.06 1.72 0.59
N SER A 10 5.11 0.96 0.85
CA SER A 10 6.00 1.06 1.99
C SER A 10 7.43 0.75 1.54
N PRO A 11 8.46 1.19 2.28
CA PRO A 11 9.85 0.85 1.93
C PRO A 11 10.03 -0.66 1.72
N GLY A 12 10.49 -1.06 0.54
CA GLY A 12 10.72 -2.46 0.19
C GLY A 12 9.48 -3.31 -0.09
N CYS A 13 8.26 -2.76 -0.03
CA CYS A 13 7.04 -3.54 -0.22
C CYS A 13 5.89 -2.74 -0.84
N MET A 14 5.20 -3.37 -1.80
CA MET A 14 3.96 -2.90 -2.39
C MET A 14 2.86 -3.93 -2.13
N THR A 15 1.70 -3.46 -1.67
CA THR A 15 0.51 -4.30 -1.49
C THR A 15 -0.55 -3.88 -2.48
N ILE A 16 -1.01 -4.80 -3.33
CA ILE A 16 -2.13 -4.56 -4.25
C ILE A 16 -3.44 -4.93 -3.55
N HIS A 17 -4.45 -4.07 -3.67
CA HIS A 17 -5.77 -4.30 -3.09
C HIS A 17 -6.69 -5.00 -4.08
N VAL A 18 -7.12 -6.21 -3.69
CA VAL A 18 -8.03 -7.07 -4.45
C VAL A 18 -9.46 -6.93 -3.98
N GLY A 19 -10.43 -7.03 -4.89
CA GLY A 19 -11.85 -6.87 -4.57
C GLY A 19 -12.42 -8.08 -3.84
N ALA A 20 -12.05 -9.28 -4.28
CA ALA A 20 -12.41 -10.55 -3.67
C ALA A 20 -11.81 -10.68 -2.26
N SER A 21 -12.57 -11.26 -1.34
CA SER A 21 -12.09 -11.53 0.03
C SER A 21 -10.99 -12.59 0.04
N SER A 22 -11.09 -13.57 -0.85
CA SER A 22 -10.08 -14.60 -1.09
C SER A 22 -10.33 -15.27 -2.44
N GLY A 23 -9.34 -15.97 -2.98
CA GLY A 23 -9.49 -16.74 -4.20
C GLY A 23 -8.43 -16.44 -5.25
N LEU A 24 -8.74 -16.83 -6.48
CA LEU A 24 -7.83 -16.70 -7.61
C LEU A 24 -7.97 -15.33 -8.28
N VAL A 25 -6.84 -14.79 -8.72
CA VAL A 25 -6.75 -13.59 -9.56
C VAL A 25 -5.72 -13.83 -10.65
N THR A 26 -5.87 -13.15 -11.78
CA THR A 26 -4.87 -13.18 -12.86
C THR A 26 -3.88 -12.05 -12.67
N VAL A 27 -2.58 -12.35 -12.63
CA VAL A 27 -1.51 -11.35 -12.53
C VAL A 27 -0.53 -11.52 -13.68
N ALA A 28 -0.32 -10.45 -14.43
CA ALA A 28 0.78 -10.31 -15.38
C ALA A 28 1.82 -9.34 -14.83
N VAL A 29 3.10 -9.66 -15.02
CA VAL A 29 4.22 -8.83 -14.59
C VAL A 29 5.09 -8.50 -15.79
N GLU A 30 5.33 -7.21 -16.01
CA GLU A 30 6.15 -6.69 -17.10
C GLU A 30 7.25 -5.76 -16.54
N PRO A 31 8.41 -6.31 -16.19
CA PRO A 31 9.58 -5.50 -15.89
C PRO A 31 10.10 -4.85 -17.17
N ARG A 32 10.42 -3.56 -17.11
CA ARG A 32 10.83 -2.75 -18.28
C ARG A 32 12.07 -1.93 -17.95
N THR A 33 12.89 -1.69 -18.97
CA THR A 33 14.09 -0.86 -18.83
C THR A 33 13.81 0.63 -18.94
N ALA A 34 12.60 1.03 -19.32
CA ALA A 34 12.15 2.40 -19.48
C ALA A 34 10.61 2.51 -19.34
N SER A 35 10.13 3.74 -19.12
CA SER A 35 8.69 4.04 -19.01
C SER A 35 7.94 3.65 -20.29
N PRO A 36 6.76 2.98 -20.20
CA PRO A 36 5.88 2.78 -21.34
C PRO A 36 5.32 4.12 -21.85
N THR A 37 5.39 4.33 -23.16
CA THR A 37 4.88 5.54 -23.83
C THR A 37 3.36 5.58 -23.98
N ASP A 38 2.73 4.41 -24.06
CA ASP A 38 1.30 4.28 -24.32
C ASP A 38 0.59 3.63 -23.13
N ILE A 39 -0.62 4.10 -22.86
CA ILE A 39 -1.52 3.57 -21.84
C ILE A 39 -2.86 3.30 -22.52
N ASN A 40 -3.28 2.03 -22.59
CA ASN A 40 -4.63 1.71 -23.02
C ASN A 40 -5.61 1.93 -21.86
N LEU A 41 -6.41 3.00 -21.92
CA LEU A 41 -7.38 3.32 -20.87
C LEU A 41 -8.66 2.50 -20.96
N ASP A 42 -8.99 1.92 -22.11
CA ASP A 42 -10.30 1.28 -22.34
C ASP A 42 -10.37 -0.14 -21.75
N ASP A 43 -9.22 -0.81 -21.62
CA ASP A 43 -9.16 -2.21 -21.17
C ASP A 43 -9.22 -2.38 -19.65
N TRP A 44 -8.93 -1.32 -18.89
CA TRP A 44 -8.70 -1.36 -17.44
C TRP A 44 -9.69 -0.47 -16.69
N ASP A 45 -10.10 -0.85 -15.49
CA ASP A 45 -11.01 -0.04 -14.65
C ASP A 45 -10.24 0.99 -13.80
N GLU A 46 -9.03 0.62 -13.39
CA GLU A 46 -8.18 1.44 -12.52
C GLU A 46 -6.73 1.36 -12.99
N ILE A 47 -6.05 2.50 -12.99
CA ILE A 47 -4.62 2.59 -13.33
C ILE A 47 -3.98 3.59 -12.38
N GLY A 48 -2.97 3.15 -11.65
CA GLY A 48 -2.21 3.99 -10.72
C GLY A 48 -0.71 3.80 -10.88
N GLU A 49 0.05 4.85 -10.62
CA GLU A 49 1.50 4.80 -10.51
C GLU A 49 1.98 5.29 -9.16
N GLY A 50 3.14 4.79 -8.76
CA GLY A 50 3.85 5.22 -7.56
C GLY A 50 5.30 4.74 -7.57
N ASP A 51 6.06 5.14 -6.56
CA ASP A 51 7.47 4.79 -6.48
C ASP A 51 7.76 3.71 -5.44
N LEU A 52 8.33 2.62 -5.94
CA LEU A 52 8.81 1.51 -5.14
C LEU A 52 10.33 1.65 -4.97
N TYR A 53 10.77 1.85 -3.73
CA TYR A 53 12.18 1.75 -3.39
C TYR A 53 12.53 0.31 -2.99
N ALA A 54 13.44 -0.30 -3.76
CA ALA A 54 14.02 -1.61 -3.46
C ALA A 54 15.40 -1.42 -2.80
N ASP A 55 15.49 -1.74 -1.51
CA ASP A 55 16.72 -1.56 -0.74
C ASP A 55 17.79 -2.60 -1.09
N THR A 56 17.38 -3.86 -1.28
CA THR A 56 18.26 -4.95 -1.68
C THR A 56 17.56 -5.90 -2.65
N GLY A 57 18.36 -6.53 -3.53
CA GLY A 57 17.94 -7.67 -4.33
C GLY A 57 16.77 -7.41 -5.28
N GLU A 58 15.85 -8.37 -5.30
CA GLU A 58 14.74 -8.45 -6.23
C GLU A 58 13.39 -8.21 -5.54
N VAL A 59 12.53 -7.39 -6.13
CA VAL A 59 11.12 -7.34 -5.73
C VAL A 59 10.31 -8.27 -6.63
N ILE A 60 9.65 -9.23 -6.02
CA ILE A 60 8.90 -10.30 -6.68
C ILE A 60 7.48 -10.37 -6.12
N VAL A 61 6.53 -10.74 -6.98
CA VAL A 61 5.14 -10.89 -6.57
C VAL A 61 4.99 -12.13 -5.67
N ARG A 62 4.20 -11.98 -4.61
CA ARG A 62 3.85 -13.03 -3.66
C ARG A 62 2.35 -12.97 -3.38
N ALA A 63 1.75 -14.14 -3.14
CA ALA A 63 0.41 -14.22 -2.57
C ALA A 63 0.51 -14.32 -1.05
N LEU A 64 -0.48 -13.79 -0.34
CA LEU A 64 -0.45 -13.72 1.12
C LEU A 64 -0.52 -15.10 1.78
N MET A 65 -1.31 -16.01 1.18
CA MET A 65 -1.63 -17.33 1.74
C MET A 65 -1.23 -18.49 0.83
N ASP A 66 -0.52 -18.20 -0.28
CA ASP A 66 -0.13 -19.20 -1.27
C ASP A 66 1.20 -18.82 -1.93
N SER A 67 1.79 -19.75 -2.69
CA SER A 67 2.94 -19.49 -3.55
C SER A 67 2.47 -19.32 -4.99
N PRO A 68 2.54 -18.10 -5.57
CA PRO A 68 2.23 -17.93 -6.98
C PRO A 68 3.25 -18.69 -7.85
N PRO A 69 2.92 -18.95 -9.13
CA PRO A 69 3.93 -19.40 -10.09
C PRO A 69 5.10 -18.41 -10.13
N GLU A 70 6.24 -18.88 -10.64
CA GLU A 70 7.43 -18.04 -10.76
C GLU A 70 7.14 -16.86 -11.72
N LEU A 71 7.10 -15.66 -11.14
CA LEU A 71 6.92 -14.40 -11.84
C LEU A 71 8.24 -13.63 -11.85
N PRO A 72 8.54 -12.88 -12.92
CA PRO A 72 9.79 -12.15 -13.01
C PRO A 72 9.87 -11.05 -11.95
N ALA A 73 11.09 -10.72 -11.53
CA ALA A 73 11.35 -9.60 -10.62
C ALA A 73 11.03 -8.26 -11.28
N LEU A 74 10.39 -7.36 -10.53
CA LEU A 74 10.07 -5.98 -10.94
C LEU A 74 11.33 -5.11 -11.11
N THR A 75 12.41 -5.45 -10.41
CA THR A 75 13.65 -4.68 -10.30
C THR A 75 14.67 -5.10 -11.37
N VAL A 76 14.37 -4.85 -12.65
CA VAL A 76 15.22 -5.26 -13.78
C VAL A 76 16.65 -4.66 -13.77
N ARG A 77 16.88 -3.59 -13.00
CA ARG A 77 18.22 -2.99 -12.80
C ARG A 77 18.78 -3.20 -11.39
N GLY A 78 18.19 -4.10 -10.60
CA GLY A 78 18.59 -4.36 -9.22
C GLY A 78 18.06 -3.30 -8.25
N PRO A 79 18.76 -3.04 -7.12
CA PRO A 79 18.32 -2.09 -6.11
C PRO A 79 18.12 -0.64 -6.62
N GLY A 80 17.29 0.11 -5.91
CA GLY A 80 17.03 1.53 -6.18
C GLY A 80 15.55 1.84 -6.42
N ASN A 81 15.30 3.07 -6.88
CA ASN A 81 13.96 3.55 -7.18
C ASN A 81 13.42 2.95 -8.48
N HIS A 82 12.21 2.41 -8.40
CA HIS A 82 11.45 1.91 -9.52
C HIS A 82 10.08 2.57 -9.54
N ARG A 83 9.70 3.16 -10.67
CA ARG A 83 8.31 3.56 -10.89
C ARG A 83 7.53 2.28 -11.16
N VAL A 84 6.40 2.11 -10.50
CA VAL A 84 5.47 1.01 -10.74
C VAL A 84 4.18 1.57 -11.32
N ARG A 85 3.59 0.85 -12.27
CA ARG A 85 2.24 1.09 -12.78
C ARG A 85 1.43 -0.17 -12.58
N VAL A 86 0.34 -0.04 -11.84
CA VAL A 86 -0.61 -1.12 -11.61
C VAL A 86 -1.87 -0.81 -12.39
N HIS A 87 -2.34 -1.80 -13.14
CA HIS A 87 -3.65 -1.79 -13.77
C HIS A 87 -4.52 -2.84 -13.11
N ALA A 88 -5.80 -2.53 -12.90
CA ALA A 88 -6.77 -3.49 -12.39
C ALA A 88 -8.06 -3.45 -13.20
N LYS A 89 -8.67 -4.63 -13.30
CA LYS A 89 -9.98 -4.82 -13.92
C LYS A 89 -10.78 -5.86 -13.14
N GLY A 90 -12.07 -5.61 -12.96
CA GLY A 90 -13.03 -6.59 -12.43
C GLY A 90 -13.17 -6.62 -10.91
N ARG A 91 -12.57 -5.67 -10.16
CA ARG A 91 -12.62 -5.64 -8.69
C ARG A 91 -14.04 -5.45 -8.10
N ASP A 92 -14.97 -5.01 -8.93
CA ASP A 92 -16.38 -4.83 -8.56
C ASP A 92 -17.24 -6.09 -8.83
N LEU A 93 -16.67 -7.15 -9.43
CA LEU A 93 -17.45 -8.31 -9.86
C LEU A 93 -17.76 -9.30 -8.73
N HIS A 94 -16.84 -9.48 -7.76
CA HIS A 94 -17.01 -10.38 -6.60
C HIS A 94 -16.48 -9.73 -5.31
N THR A 95 -16.83 -8.46 -5.10
CA THR A 95 -16.41 -7.73 -3.90
C THR A 95 -16.77 -8.47 -2.62
N ASP A 96 -15.77 -8.70 -1.76
CA ASP A 96 -15.89 -9.42 -0.48
C ASP A 96 -16.40 -10.88 -0.56
N LEU A 97 -16.39 -11.47 -1.76
CA LEU A 97 -16.73 -12.89 -1.96
C LEU A 97 -15.48 -13.76 -2.15
N VAL A 98 -15.67 -15.08 -2.11
CA VAL A 98 -14.64 -16.06 -2.47
C VAL A 98 -14.66 -16.26 -4.00
N ALA A 99 -13.56 -15.97 -4.68
CA ALA A 99 -13.40 -16.15 -6.12
C ALA A 99 -12.83 -17.55 -6.44
N PHE A 100 -13.68 -18.43 -6.97
CA PHE A 100 -13.24 -19.76 -7.43
C PHE A 100 -12.60 -19.73 -8.82
N GLU A 101 -12.88 -18.69 -9.61
CA GLU A 101 -12.32 -18.43 -10.93
C GLU A 101 -11.65 -17.05 -10.96
N PRO A 102 -10.56 -16.85 -11.72
CA PRO A 102 -9.80 -15.60 -11.73
C PRO A 102 -10.47 -14.54 -12.61
N ILE A 103 -11.44 -13.83 -12.03
CA ILE A 103 -12.18 -12.76 -12.72
C ILE A 103 -11.52 -11.38 -12.60
N GLU A 104 -10.69 -11.20 -11.57
CA GLU A 104 -9.90 -9.98 -11.39
C GLU A 104 -8.59 -10.12 -12.15
N ASN A 105 -8.24 -9.08 -12.90
CA ASN A 105 -7.04 -9.06 -13.72
C ASN A 105 -6.16 -7.89 -13.30
N TYR A 106 -4.86 -8.18 -13.18
CA TYR A 106 -3.84 -7.22 -12.80
C TYR A 106 -2.68 -7.24 -13.76
N LEU A 107 -2.22 -6.05 -14.17
CA LEU A 107 -0.96 -5.87 -14.88
C LEU A 107 -0.05 -4.96 -14.07
N ILE A 108 1.11 -5.48 -13.69
CA ILE A 108 2.14 -4.76 -12.94
C ILE A 108 3.30 -4.48 -13.88
N GLN A 109 3.50 -3.22 -14.23
CA GLN A 109 4.66 -2.76 -14.97
C GLN A 109 5.61 -2.05 -14.01
N ALA A 110 6.92 -2.27 -14.16
CA ALA A 110 7.92 -1.59 -13.34
C ALA A 110 9.13 -1.18 -14.18
N TRP A 111 9.67 0.00 -13.93
CA TRP A 111 10.88 0.49 -14.59
C TRP A 111 11.74 1.34 -13.65
N PRO A 112 13.07 1.38 -13.85
CA PRO A 112 13.95 2.25 -13.06
C PRO A 112 13.55 3.72 -13.19
N SER A 113 13.58 4.47 -12.08
CA SER A 113 13.36 5.91 -12.06
C SER A 113 14.48 6.62 -11.31
N SER A 114 15.05 7.67 -11.88
CA SER A 114 16.03 8.53 -11.20
C SER A 114 15.36 9.58 -10.32
N ASP A 115 14.14 9.98 -10.67
CA ASP A 115 13.43 11.09 -10.06
C ASP A 115 12.13 10.57 -9.43
N PRO A 116 12.09 10.41 -8.11
CA PRO A 116 10.85 10.07 -7.43
C PRO A 116 9.78 11.14 -7.65
N ALA A 117 8.55 10.72 -7.88
CA ALA A 117 7.38 11.54 -8.08
C ALA A 117 6.22 11.02 -7.24
N ASP A 118 5.29 11.91 -6.92
CA ASP A 118 4.10 11.54 -6.15
C ASP A 118 3.30 10.41 -6.85
N ASP A 119 2.55 9.68 -6.02
CA ASP A 119 1.59 8.69 -6.51
C ASP A 119 0.53 9.39 -7.36
N ILE A 120 0.26 8.86 -8.55
CA ILE A 120 -0.76 9.40 -9.45
C ILE A 120 -1.78 8.33 -9.80
N MET A 121 -3.03 8.73 -9.91
CA MET A 121 -4.08 7.88 -10.46
C MET A 121 -4.40 8.35 -11.87
N ILE A 122 -4.13 7.49 -12.85
CA ILE A 122 -4.33 7.73 -14.28
C ILE A 122 -5.79 7.46 -14.65
N LYS A 123 -6.38 6.42 -14.08
CA LYS A 123 -7.81 6.09 -14.26
C LYS A 123 -8.40 5.59 -12.94
N GLN A 124 -9.60 6.05 -12.62
CA GLN A 124 -10.36 5.66 -11.43
C GLN A 124 -11.84 5.52 -11.77
N SER A 125 -12.30 4.30 -12.08
CA SER A 125 -13.72 4.08 -12.35
C SER A 125 -14.39 3.01 -11.50
N ASP A 126 -13.64 2.23 -10.71
CA ASP A 126 -14.25 1.19 -9.89
C ASP A 126 -14.75 1.71 -8.53
N THR A 127 -15.78 1.05 -8.03
CA THR A 127 -16.45 1.40 -6.79
C THR A 127 -15.69 0.86 -5.58
N TYR A 128 -15.01 -0.29 -5.72
CA TYR A 128 -14.17 -0.87 -4.68
C TYR A 128 -13.02 0.07 -4.27
N GLY A 129 -12.23 0.55 -5.23
CA GLY A 129 -11.15 1.50 -4.99
C GLY A 129 -11.66 2.83 -4.43
N ALA A 130 -12.82 3.29 -4.90
CA ALA A 130 -13.48 4.47 -4.35
C ALA A 130 -13.93 4.28 -2.89
N ALA A 131 -14.33 3.07 -2.49
CA ALA A 131 -14.60 2.74 -1.09
C ALA A 131 -13.31 2.79 -0.26
N LEU A 132 -12.23 2.15 -0.71
CA LEU A 132 -10.96 2.14 0.01
C LEU A 132 -10.41 3.55 0.28
N ARG A 133 -10.44 4.45 -0.71
CA ARG A 133 -10.01 5.86 -0.55
C ARG A 133 -10.80 6.64 0.50
N ARG A 134 -12.08 6.29 0.69
CA ARG A 134 -12.91 6.90 1.74
C ARG A 134 -12.59 6.35 3.12
N THR A 135 -12.02 5.14 3.20
CA THR A 135 -11.66 4.49 4.47
C THR A 135 -10.23 4.81 4.92
N THR A 136 -9.36 5.29 4.03
CA THR A 136 -7.99 5.72 4.37
C THR A 136 -8.01 7.01 5.22
N PHE A 137 -8.22 6.80 6.52
CA PHE A 137 -7.94 7.61 7.71
C PHE A 137 -8.08 9.15 7.62
N THR A 138 -9.17 9.65 8.23
CA THR A 138 -9.14 10.88 9.04
C THR A 138 -8.12 10.68 10.16
N PRO A 139 -7.06 11.52 10.31
CA PRO A 139 -6.20 11.43 11.48
C PRO A 139 -7.06 11.55 12.73
N ALA A 140 -6.94 10.58 13.65
CA ALA A 140 -7.56 10.68 14.96
C ALA A 140 -7.22 12.07 15.54
N PRO A 141 -8.20 12.85 16.06
CA PRO A 141 -7.88 14.09 16.73
C PRO A 141 -6.85 13.76 17.80
N SER A 142 -5.69 14.40 17.72
CA SER A 142 -4.61 14.23 18.68
C SER A 142 -5.18 14.54 20.06
N GLN A 143 -5.48 13.48 20.83
CA GLN A 143 -5.84 13.65 22.23
C GLN A 143 -4.67 14.42 22.86
N PRO A 144 -4.92 15.55 23.53
CA PRO A 144 -3.87 16.21 24.29
C PRO A 144 -3.35 15.17 25.26
N ARG A 145 -2.04 14.88 25.13
CA ARG A 145 -1.30 13.96 25.98
C ARG A 145 -1.54 14.42 27.42
N THR A 146 -2.43 13.75 28.16
CA THR A 146 -2.56 14.01 29.58
C THR A 146 -1.21 13.67 30.19
N ALA A 147 -0.61 14.65 30.86
CA ALA A 147 0.64 14.42 31.58
C ALA A 147 0.45 13.22 32.52
N PRO A 148 1.45 12.34 32.66
CA PRO A 148 1.38 11.28 33.67
C PRO A 148 1.12 11.93 35.05
N PRO A 149 0.27 11.34 35.90
CA PRO A 149 -0.05 11.90 37.21
C PRO A 149 1.25 12.11 37.97
N GLN A 150 1.51 13.37 38.34
CA GLN A 150 2.66 13.77 39.12
C GLN A 150 2.59 13.01 40.45
N ARG A 151 3.59 12.16 40.72
CA ARG A 151 3.69 11.39 41.97
C ARG A 151 3.65 12.40 43.13
N ALA A 152 2.60 12.33 43.95
CA ALA A 152 2.50 13.14 45.15
C ALA A 152 3.72 12.90 46.03
N THR A 153 4.46 13.96 46.34
CA THR A 153 5.46 13.98 47.40
C THR A 153 4.77 13.68 48.73
N PRO A 154 5.23 12.70 49.53
CA PRO A 154 4.71 12.50 50.87
C PRO A 154 4.92 13.77 51.72
N PRO A 155 3.99 14.13 52.62
CA PRO A 155 4.19 15.27 53.50
C PRO A 155 5.36 15.03 54.45
N GLU A 156 6.26 15.99 54.48
CA GLU A 156 7.40 16.10 55.38
C GLU A 156 6.85 16.30 56.81
N HIS A 157 7.06 15.32 57.69
CA HIS A 157 6.69 15.43 59.10
C HIS A 157 7.68 16.37 59.79
N ASP A 158 7.28 17.64 59.88
CA ASP A 158 8.04 18.68 60.55
C ASP A 158 8.01 18.43 62.08
N ALA A 159 9.04 17.76 62.56
CA ALA A 159 9.27 17.54 63.98
C ALA A 159 9.93 18.79 64.58
N ARG A 160 9.14 19.67 65.21
CA ARG A 160 9.64 20.64 66.21
C ARG A 160 8.56 21.12 67.19
N ARG A 161 8.68 20.60 68.41
CA ARG A 161 8.50 21.20 69.75
C ARG A 161 7.70 22.52 69.91
N LEU A 162 6.75 22.49 70.85
CA LEU A 162 6.48 23.48 71.90
C LEU A 162 6.13 22.62 73.15
N GLU A 163 6.84 22.58 74.28
CA GLU A 163 7.17 23.63 75.26
C GLU A 163 5.95 24.50 75.63
N ASN A 164 5.09 23.97 76.51
CA ASN A 164 4.68 24.58 77.79
C ASN A 164 3.86 23.61 78.63
#